data_AF-A0A174S4X1-F1
#
_entry.id   AF-A0A174S4X1-F1
#
_cell.length_a   1.000
_cell.length_b   1.000
_cell.length_c   1.000
_cell.angle_alpha   90.00
_cell.angle_beta   90.00
_cell.angle_gamma   90.00
#
_symmetry.space_group_name_H-M   'P 1'
#
loop_
_entity.id
_entity.type
_entity.pdbx_description
1 polymer ?
#
loop_
_entity_poly.entity_id
_entity_poly.type
_entity_poly.pdbx_seq_one_letter_code
_entity_poly.pdbx_strand_id
1 'polypeptide(L)'
;MFLCGLALFTAVRPEPIQRLIRRILTFLARHWKVMAREGMVDKGMEKVDEFCAQLRTLKGNRRMLAGLFAGMFVELTALFAIPFFLYRGLGLTGGSFWELVLVQCLVLVLSRIIMLPGNAGGAEGSFYLFMGPLFGRHLAVGLVLWRFAAFLEVLLLGGAWSVLRFAQRSAAGHGT
;
A
#
# COMPACT_ATOMS: atom_id res chain seq x y z
N MET A 1 13.68 -11.97 -7.56
CA MET A 1 13.45 -13.43 -7.68
C MET A 1 13.43 -14.15 -6.34
N PHE A 2 14.48 -14.05 -5.50
CA PHE A 2 14.54 -14.74 -4.19
C PHE A 2 13.41 -14.32 -3.22
N LEU A 3 13.11 -13.03 -3.14
CA LEU A 3 12.02 -12.50 -2.30
C LEU A 3 10.63 -12.94 -2.78
N CYS A 4 10.41 -12.97 -4.10
CA CYS A 4 9.14 -13.43 -4.68
C CYS A 4 8.95 -14.95 -4.50
N GLY A 5 10.04 -15.72 -4.63
CA GLY A 5 10.03 -17.16 -4.36
C GLY A 5 9.80 -17.47 -2.88
N LEU A 6 10.40 -16.71 -1.97
CA LEU A 6 10.13 -16.78 -0.54
C LEU A 6 8.67 -16.44 -0.24
N ALA A 7 8.11 -15.38 -0.84
CA ALA A 7 6.72 -14.97 -0.68
C ALA A 7 5.70 -16.02 -1.20
N LEU A 8 6.02 -16.71 -2.30
CA LEU A 8 5.21 -17.81 -2.80
C LEU A 8 5.34 -19.06 -1.92
N PHE A 9 6.55 -19.38 -1.46
CA PHE A 9 6.80 -20.50 -0.56
C PHE A 9 6.11 -20.32 0.79
N THR A 10 6.12 -19.09 1.32
CA THR A 10 5.42 -18.71 2.55
C THR A 10 3.90 -18.77 2.40
N ALA A 11 3.36 -18.36 1.26
CA ALA A 11 1.94 -18.54 0.94
C ALA A 11 1.53 -20.02 0.77
N VAL A 12 2.47 -20.92 0.46
CA VAL A 12 2.20 -22.34 0.22
C VAL A 12 2.26 -23.19 1.50
N ARG A 13 3.12 -22.86 2.48
CA ARG A 13 3.28 -23.57 3.77
C ARG A 13 3.38 -22.57 4.94
N PRO A 14 2.31 -22.32 5.73
CA PRO A 14 2.34 -21.36 6.84
C PRO A 14 3.09 -21.85 8.09
N GLU A 15 3.25 -23.17 8.28
CA GLU A 15 3.92 -23.76 9.45
C GLU A 15 5.40 -23.36 9.65
N PRO A 16 6.27 -23.34 8.61
CA PRO A 16 7.66 -22.89 8.78
C PRO A 16 7.78 -21.41 9.19
N ILE A 17 6.83 -20.56 8.76
CA ILE A 17 6.80 -19.14 9.12
C ILE A 17 6.49 -18.98 10.59
N GLN A 18 5.46 -19.66 11.09
CA GLN A 18 5.08 -19.60 12.51
C GLN A 18 6.24 -19.99 13.42
N ARG A 19 7.01 -21.03 13.04
CA ARG A 19 8.20 -21.46 13.79
C ARG A 19 9.33 -20.43 13.73
N LEU A 20 9.57 -19.82 12.56
CA LEU A 20 10.60 -18.80 12.40
C LEU A 20 10.26 -17.52 13.18
N ILE A 21 9.02 -17.05 13.08
CA ILE A 21 8.55 -15.87 13.81
C ILE A 21 8.60 -16.12 15.31
N ARG A 22 8.18 -17.30 15.79
CA ARG A 22 8.33 -17.68 17.20
C ARG A 22 9.78 -17.55 17.65
N ARG A 23 10.73 -18.15 16.90
CA ARG A 23 12.17 -18.06 17.23
C ARG A 23 12.68 -16.62 17.29
N ILE A 24 12.29 -15.78 16.33
CA ILE A 24 12.68 -14.36 16.29
C ILE A 24 12.08 -13.63 17.50
N LEU A 25 10.81 -13.84 17.82
CA LEU A 25 10.14 -13.23 18.97
C LEU A 25 10.77 -13.68 20.30
N THR A 26 11.09 -14.97 20.47
CA THR A 26 11.76 -15.47 21.68
C THR A 26 13.23 -15.02 21.76
N PHE A 27 13.88 -14.74 20.63
CA PHE A 27 15.22 -14.18 20.59
C PHE A 27 15.20 -12.68 20.95
N LEU A 28 14.30 -11.89 20.36
CA LEU A 28 14.13 -10.48 20.72
C LEU A 28 13.63 -10.31 22.16
N ALA A 29 12.73 -11.15 22.67
CA ALA A 29 12.28 -11.09 24.07
C ALA A 29 13.41 -11.36 25.06
N ARG A 30 14.42 -12.15 24.67
CA ARG A 30 15.64 -12.37 25.46
C ARG A 30 16.60 -11.17 25.44
N HIS A 31 16.58 -10.37 24.38
CA HIS A 31 17.50 -9.24 24.22
C HIS A 31 16.88 -7.88 24.58
N TRP A 32 15.56 -7.74 24.54
CA TRP A 32 14.85 -6.48 24.81
C TRP A 32 13.79 -6.63 25.91
N LYS A 33 14.03 -5.92 27.03
CA LYS A 33 13.22 -5.89 28.26
C LYS A 33 11.75 -5.44 28.03
N VAL A 34 11.47 -4.70 26.95
CA VAL A 34 10.12 -4.24 26.57
C VAL A 34 9.24 -5.38 26.03
N MET A 35 9.82 -6.40 25.39
CA MET A 35 9.11 -7.61 24.94
C MET A 35 9.19 -8.78 25.92
N ALA A 36 9.90 -8.62 27.04
CA ALA A 36 9.98 -9.62 28.12
C ALA A 36 8.71 -9.68 29.01
N ARG A 37 7.69 -8.84 28.73
CA ARG A 37 6.39 -8.90 29.39
C ARG A 37 5.67 -10.20 29.01
N GLU A 38 5.21 -10.95 30.01
CA GLU A 38 4.43 -12.17 29.81
C GLU A 38 3.21 -11.88 28.91
N GLY A 39 3.02 -12.72 27.88
CA GLY A 39 1.91 -12.64 26.93
C GLY A 39 2.13 -11.76 25.68
N MET A 40 3.22 -10.99 25.56
CA MET A 40 3.49 -10.22 24.32
C MET A 40 3.89 -11.11 23.13
N VAL A 41 4.62 -12.20 23.39
CA VAL A 41 4.97 -13.19 22.37
C VAL A 41 3.72 -13.94 21.91
N ASP A 42 2.81 -14.25 22.83
CA ASP A 42 1.57 -14.97 22.50
C ASP A 42 0.59 -14.08 21.72
N LYS A 43 0.44 -12.81 22.09
CA LYS A 43 -0.30 -11.81 21.28
C LYS A 43 0.30 -11.62 19.88
N GLY A 44 1.64 -11.63 19.79
CA GLY A 44 2.34 -11.61 18.51
C GLY A 44 2.04 -12.84 17.67
N MET A 45 1.97 -14.02 18.31
CA MET A 45 1.66 -15.27 17.63
C MET A 45 0.20 -15.39 17.22
N GLU A 46 -0.73 -14.88 18.02
CA GLU A 46 -2.15 -14.81 17.69
C GLU A 46 -2.39 -14.03 16.38
N LYS A 47 -1.76 -12.87 16.20
CA LYS A 47 -1.84 -12.11 14.94
C LYS A 47 -1.25 -12.87 13.74
N VAL A 48 -0.18 -13.62 13.96
CA VAL A 48 0.44 -14.43 12.91
C VAL A 48 -0.48 -15.59 12.53
N ASP A 49 -1.16 -16.19 13.49
CA ASP A 49 -2.11 -17.27 13.27
C ASP A 49 -3.36 -16.77 12.55
N GLU A 50 -3.88 -15.59 12.93
CA GLU A 50 -4.96 -14.90 12.22
C GLU A 50 -4.57 -14.60 10.76
N PHE A 51 -3.37 -14.06 10.53
CA PHE A 51 -2.84 -13.84 9.18
C PHE A 51 -2.71 -15.14 8.37
N CYS A 52 -2.20 -16.22 8.98
CA CYS A 52 -2.10 -17.52 8.34
C CYS A 52 -3.48 -18.11 8.02
N ALA A 53 -4.49 -17.89 8.87
CA ALA A 53 -5.86 -18.30 8.63
C ALA A 53 -6.46 -17.52 7.44
N GLN A 54 -6.28 -16.20 7.39
CA GLN A 54 -6.69 -15.37 6.26
C GLN A 54 -6.05 -15.82 4.94
N LEU A 55 -4.74 -16.13 4.95
CA LEU A 55 -4.04 -16.66 3.77
C LEU A 55 -4.60 -18.01 3.31
N ARG A 56 -4.96 -18.91 4.23
CA ARG A 56 -5.58 -20.21 3.88
C ARG A 56 -6.95 -20.00 3.23
N THR A 57 -7.77 -19.09 3.76
CA THR A 57 -9.07 -18.73 3.18
C THR A 57 -8.93 -18.13 1.79
N LEU A 58 -7.95 -17.23 1.61
CA LEU A 58 -7.59 -16.66 0.30
C LEU A 58 -7.18 -17.74 -0.71
N LYS A 59 -6.36 -18.70 -0.28
CA LYS A 59 -5.90 -19.81 -1.13
C LYS A 59 -7.04 -20.78 -1.51
N GLY A 60 -8.02 -20.96 -0.63
CA GLY A 60 -9.21 -21.79 -0.88
C GLY A 60 -10.16 -21.20 -1.93
N ASN A 61 -10.23 -19.87 -2.03
CA ASN A 61 -11.15 -19.18 -2.94
C ASN A 61 -10.41 -18.56 -4.14
N ARG A 62 -10.14 -19.39 -5.17
CA ARG A 62 -9.46 -18.96 -6.40
C ARG A 62 -10.14 -17.78 -7.10
N ARG A 63 -11.47 -17.64 -7.00
CA ARG A 63 -12.22 -16.50 -7.57
C ARG A 63 -11.90 -15.21 -6.83
N MET A 64 -11.83 -15.25 -5.50
CA MET A 64 -11.43 -14.10 -4.69
C MET A 64 -9.98 -13.70 -4.95
N LEU A 65 -9.07 -14.66 -5.08
CA LEU A 65 -7.67 -14.40 -5.42
C LEU A 65 -7.54 -13.76 -6.81
N ALA A 66 -8.23 -14.29 -7.82
CA ALA A 66 -8.24 -13.72 -9.16
C ALA A 66 -8.83 -12.30 -9.17
N GLY A 67 -9.92 -12.06 -8.44
CA GLY A 67 -10.51 -10.73 -8.27
C GLY A 67 -9.55 -9.74 -7.62
N LEU A 68 -8.81 -10.17 -6.60
CA LEU A 68 -7.80 -9.34 -5.95
C LEU A 68 -6.66 -8.97 -6.90
N PHE A 69 -6.12 -9.94 -7.64
CA PHE A 69 -5.07 -9.68 -8.63
C PHE A 69 -5.56 -8.75 -9.75
N ALA A 70 -6.77 -8.97 -10.27
CA ALA A 70 -7.36 -8.11 -11.29
C ALA A 70 -7.58 -6.69 -10.74
N GLY A 71 -8.10 -6.56 -9.53
CA GLY A 71 -8.28 -5.27 -8.86
C GLY A 71 -6.96 -4.52 -8.69
N MET A 72 -5.93 -5.18 -8.16
CA MET A 72 -4.60 -4.60 -8.03
C MET A 72 -4.01 -4.18 -9.38
N PHE A 73 -4.21 -4.98 -10.43
CA PHE A 73 -3.71 -4.65 -11.77
C PHE A 73 -4.38 -3.40 -12.33
N VAL A 74 -5.71 -3.30 -12.19
CA VAL A 74 -6.48 -2.13 -12.63
C VAL A 74 -6.10 -0.89 -11.82
N GLU A 75 -6.00 -1.03 -10.50
CA GLU A 75 -5.58 0.04 -9.59
C GLU A 75 -4.19 0.57 -9.95
N LEU A 76 -3.21 -0.31 -10.14
CA LEU A 76 -1.85 0.09 -10.47
C LEU A 76 -1.77 0.76 -11.86
N THR A 77 -2.53 0.24 -12.82
CA THR A 77 -2.61 0.81 -14.17
C THR A 77 -3.22 2.20 -14.14
N ALA A 78 -4.31 2.39 -13.40
CA ALA A 78 -4.92 3.70 -13.20
C ALA A 78 -3.93 4.67 -12.56
N LEU A 79 -3.28 4.27 -11.47
CA LEU A 79 -2.29 5.09 -10.76
C LEU A 79 -1.11 5.52 -11.65
N PHE A 80 -0.64 4.64 -12.53
CA PHE A 80 0.42 4.97 -13.48
C PHE A 80 -0.04 5.85 -14.66
N ALA A 81 -1.32 5.83 -15.00
CA ALA A 81 -1.88 6.66 -16.05
C ALA A 81 -2.18 8.11 -15.59
N ILE A 82 -2.39 8.36 -14.29
CA ILE A 82 -2.71 9.70 -13.76
C ILE A 82 -1.72 10.78 -14.22
N PRO A 83 -0.38 10.63 -14.07
CA PRO A 83 0.55 11.68 -14.50
C PRO A 83 0.46 11.98 -15.99
N PHE A 84 0.15 10.99 -16.82
CA PHE A 84 -0.02 11.18 -18.26
C PHE A 84 -1.24 12.04 -18.60
N PHE A 85 -2.39 11.76 -17.98
CA PHE A 85 -3.59 12.57 -18.20
C PHE A 85 -3.41 14.00 -17.69
N LEU A 86 -2.73 14.17 -16.55
CA LEU A 86 -2.40 15.50 -16.03
C LEU A 86 -1.44 16.25 -16.95
N TYR A 87 -0.40 15.57 -17.44
CA TYR A 87 0.56 16.14 -18.38
C TYR A 87 -0.13 16.64 -19.66
N ARG A 88 -1.01 15.83 -20.24
CA ARG A 88 -1.81 16.22 -21.41
C ARG A 88 -2.83 17.32 -21.10
N GLY A 89 -3.47 17.28 -19.93
CA GLY A 89 -4.44 18.28 -19.48
C GLY A 89 -3.81 19.66 -19.26
N LEU A 90 -2.52 19.72 -18.93
CA LEU A 90 -1.74 20.96 -18.83
C LEU A 90 -1.28 21.50 -20.21
N GLY A 91 -1.67 20.84 -21.31
CA GLY A 91 -1.31 21.23 -22.68
C GLY A 91 0.10 20.82 -23.10
N LEU A 92 0.79 19.97 -22.32
CA LEU A 92 2.13 19.51 -22.65
C LEU A 92 2.07 18.31 -23.60
N THR A 93 2.88 18.33 -24.66
CA THR A 93 2.92 17.29 -25.70
C THR A 93 4.31 16.70 -25.93
N GLY A 94 5.30 17.07 -25.12
CA GLY A 94 6.70 16.67 -25.31
C GLY A 94 7.02 15.22 -24.91
N GLY A 95 6.34 14.68 -23.89
CA GLY A 95 6.57 13.34 -23.36
C GLY A 95 5.64 12.28 -23.95
N SER A 96 6.20 11.11 -24.26
CA SER A 96 5.40 9.95 -24.70
C SER A 96 4.69 9.27 -23.52
N PHE A 97 3.61 8.51 -23.80
CA PHE A 97 2.89 7.77 -22.75
C PHE A 97 3.82 6.85 -21.95
N TRP A 98 4.68 6.11 -22.65
CA TRP A 98 5.59 5.15 -22.04
C TRP A 98 6.66 5.81 -21.18
N GLU A 99 7.16 6.96 -21.61
CA GLU A 99 8.14 7.73 -20.84
C GLU A 99 7.56 8.16 -19.49
N LEU A 100 6.33 8.70 -19.48
CA LEU A 100 5.67 9.09 -18.23
C LEU A 100 5.37 7.90 -17.32
N VAL A 101 4.94 6.76 -17.89
CA VAL A 101 4.71 5.53 -17.11
C VAL A 101 6.02 5.02 -16.50
N LEU A 102 7.12 4.99 -17.26
CA LEU A 102 8.42 4.53 -16.77
C LEU A 102 8.94 5.44 -15.65
N VAL A 103 8.83 6.75 -15.83
CA VAL A 103 9.20 7.73 -14.80
C VAL A 103 8.31 7.56 -13.56
N GLN A 104 7.01 7.34 -13.73
CA GLN A 104 6.11 7.10 -12.61
C GLN A 104 6.44 5.79 -11.86
N CYS A 105 6.91 4.75 -12.55
CA CYS A 105 7.42 3.54 -11.91
C CYS A 105 8.63 3.83 -11.02
N LEU A 106 9.57 4.68 -11.48
CA LEU A 106 10.72 5.10 -10.67
C LEU A 106 10.28 5.88 -9.44
N VAL A 107 9.35 6.82 -9.62
CA VAL A 107 8.73 7.58 -8.52
C VAL A 107 8.16 6.62 -7.49
N LEU A 108 7.33 5.65 -7.90
CA LEU A 108 6.71 4.66 -7.02
C LEU A 108 7.75 3.85 -6.24
N VAL A 109 8.75 3.28 -6.92
CA VAL A 109 9.76 2.43 -6.27
C VAL A 109 10.53 3.22 -5.21
N LEU A 110 10.95 4.44 -5.54
CA LEU A 110 11.69 5.28 -4.60
C LEU A 110 10.83 5.75 -3.42
N SER A 111 9.56 6.05 -3.65
CA SER A 111 8.63 6.37 -2.56
C SER A 111 8.48 5.21 -1.58
N ARG A 112 8.50 3.95 -2.05
CA ARG A 112 8.41 2.77 -1.17
C ARG A 112 9.68 2.53 -0.35
N ILE A 113 10.85 2.90 -0.88
CA ILE A 113 12.13 2.78 -0.17
C ILE A 113 12.21 3.83 0.94
N ILE A 114 11.75 5.04 0.66
CA ILE A 114 11.70 6.13 1.62
C ILE A 114 10.46 5.90 2.50
N MET A 115 10.56 4.99 3.47
CA MET A 115 9.50 4.70 4.45
C MET A 115 9.30 5.88 5.42
N LEU A 116 8.83 7.03 4.91
CA LEU A 116 8.35 8.13 5.74
C LEU A 116 6.88 7.88 6.10
N PRO A 117 6.46 8.15 7.35
CA PRO A 117 5.06 8.02 7.76
C PRO A 117 4.19 8.90 6.85
N GLY A 118 3.17 8.30 6.24
CA GLY A 118 2.28 8.97 5.29
C GLY A 118 2.78 9.07 3.85
N ASN A 119 3.95 8.51 3.50
CA ASN A 119 4.52 8.49 2.15
C ASN A 119 4.73 9.88 1.49
N ALA A 120 4.50 10.98 2.22
CA ALA A 120 4.47 12.32 1.66
C ALA A 120 5.87 12.79 1.20
N GLY A 121 6.88 12.71 2.06
CA GLY A 121 8.23 13.19 1.72
C GLY A 121 8.90 12.37 0.61
N GLY A 122 8.71 11.04 0.62
CA GLY A 122 9.27 10.15 -0.40
C GLY A 122 8.63 10.32 -1.77
N ALA A 123 7.30 10.48 -1.81
CA ALA A 123 6.56 10.64 -3.06
C ALA A 123 6.60 12.05 -3.65
N GLU A 124 6.61 13.10 -2.84
CA GLU A 124 6.81 14.48 -3.35
C GLU A 124 8.23 14.65 -3.87
N GLY A 125 9.23 14.18 -3.10
CA GLY A 125 10.63 14.30 -3.47
C GLY A 125 10.96 13.52 -4.74
N SER A 126 10.50 12.27 -4.86
CA SER A 126 10.73 11.48 -6.07
C SER A 126 10.00 12.06 -7.28
N PHE A 127 8.75 12.52 -7.12
CA PHE A 127 8.04 13.18 -8.22
C PHE A 127 8.76 14.45 -8.68
N TYR A 128 9.20 15.31 -7.75
CA TYR A 128 9.93 16.53 -8.08
C TYR A 128 11.22 16.23 -8.84
N LEU A 129 11.97 15.21 -8.40
CA LEU A 129 13.25 14.84 -8.99
C LEU A 129 13.11 14.26 -10.41
N PHE A 130 12.13 13.37 -10.63
CA PHE A 130 12.03 12.63 -11.89
C PHE A 130 11.00 13.18 -12.88
N MET A 131 9.90 13.78 -12.43
CA MET A 131 8.90 14.43 -13.29
C MET A 131 9.24 15.90 -13.57
N GLY A 132 10.21 16.48 -12.84
CA GLY A 132 10.68 17.85 -13.03
C GLY A 132 11.08 18.18 -14.47
N PRO A 133 11.96 17.39 -15.12
CA PRO A 133 12.35 17.62 -16.51
C PRO A 133 11.19 17.55 -17.51
N LEU A 134 10.14 16.76 -17.22
CA LEU A 134 8.99 16.59 -18.09
C LEU A 134 7.99 17.75 -17.94
N PHE A 135 7.59 18.07 -16.72
CA PHE A 135 6.57 19.09 -16.44
C PHE A 135 7.11 20.52 -16.48
N GLY A 136 8.43 20.71 -16.36
CA GLY A 136 9.10 22.01 -16.43
C GLY A 136 8.45 23.03 -15.48
N ARG A 137 8.02 24.18 -16.04
CA ARG A 137 7.39 25.27 -15.26
C ARG A 137 6.05 24.88 -14.62
N HIS A 138 5.41 23.82 -15.09
CA HIS A 138 4.12 23.32 -14.57
C HIS A 138 4.28 22.24 -13.49
N LEU A 139 5.52 21.94 -13.06
CA LEU A 139 5.81 20.88 -12.08
C LEU A 139 5.02 21.03 -10.78
N ALA A 140 4.99 22.24 -10.20
CA ALA A 140 4.29 22.48 -8.95
C ALA A 140 2.78 22.21 -9.08
N VAL A 141 2.18 22.64 -10.19
CA VAL A 141 0.76 22.40 -10.49
C VAL A 141 0.50 20.92 -10.73
N GLY A 142 1.36 20.25 -11.51
CA GLY A 142 1.27 18.81 -11.78
C GLY A 142 1.38 17.96 -10.51
N LEU A 143 2.29 18.33 -9.59
CA LEU A 143 2.46 17.66 -8.30
C LEU A 143 1.21 17.77 -7.43
N VAL A 144 0.63 18.98 -7.31
CA VAL A 144 -0.59 19.21 -6.52
C VAL A 144 -1.76 18.45 -7.10
N LEU A 145 -1.97 18.51 -8.43
CA LEU A 145 -3.04 17.77 -9.10
C LEU A 145 -2.84 16.25 -8.98
N TRP A 146 -1.61 15.77 -9.09
CA TRP A 146 -1.30 14.35 -8.91
C TRP A 146 -1.59 13.89 -7.48
N ARG A 147 -1.26 14.71 -6.47
CA ARG A 147 -1.63 14.41 -5.08
C ARG A 147 -3.12 14.43 -4.85
N PHE A 148 -3.84 15.35 -5.48
CA PHE A 148 -5.29 15.37 -5.39
C PHE A 148 -5.91 14.09 -6.00
N ALA A 149 -5.46 13.70 -7.20
CA ALA A 149 -5.96 12.51 -7.87
C ALA A 149 -5.56 11.20 -7.16
N ALA A 150 -4.31 11.07 -6.70
CA ALA A 150 -3.81 9.82 -6.13
C ALA A 150 -4.13 9.61 -4.64
N PHE A 151 -4.35 10.69 -3.87
CA PHE A 151 -4.56 10.61 -2.41
C PHE A 151 -5.93 11.11 -1.96
N LEU A 152 -6.45 12.19 -2.54
CA LEU A 152 -7.67 12.81 -2.02
C LEU A 152 -8.93 12.02 -2.37
N GLU A 153 -8.98 11.33 -3.51
CA GLU A 153 -10.12 10.47 -3.85
C GLU A 153 -10.31 9.37 -2.80
N VAL A 154 -9.23 8.69 -2.42
CA VAL A 154 -9.26 7.63 -1.40
C VAL A 154 -9.60 8.18 -0.03
N LEU A 155 -9.07 9.35 0.33
CA LEU A 155 -9.34 9.97 1.64
C LEU A 155 -10.78 10.49 1.74
N LEU A 156 -11.31 11.11 0.69
CA LEU A 156 -12.67 11.63 0.66
C LEU A 156 -13.69 10.50 0.64
N LEU A 157 -13.53 9.49 -0.23
CA LEU A 157 -14.45 8.36 -0.30
C LEU A 157 -14.38 7.48 0.94
N GLY A 158 -13.16 7.18 1.42
CA GLY A 158 -12.95 6.41 2.64
C GLY A 158 -13.43 7.14 3.89
N GLY A 159 -13.16 8.44 3.99
CA GLY A 159 -13.62 9.30 5.07
C GLY A 159 -15.14 9.43 5.09
N ALA A 160 -15.76 9.74 3.94
CA ALA A 160 -17.21 9.82 3.81
C ALA A 160 -17.90 8.48 4.15
N TRP A 161 -17.35 7.36 3.68
CA TRP A 161 -17.85 6.03 4.02
C TRP A 161 -17.76 5.72 5.51
N SER A 162 -16.65 6.09 6.16
CA SER A 162 -16.44 5.90 7.60
C SER A 162 -17.44 6.73 8.41
N VAL A 163 -17.64 8.00 8.05
CA VAL A 163 -18.62 8.89 8.68
C VAL A 163 -20.04 8.36 8.49
N LEU A 164 -20.39 7.90 7.28
CA LEU A 164 -21.71 7.32 6.99
C LEU A 164 -21.96 6.08 7.85
N ARG A 165 -21.00 5.17 7.93
CA ARG A 165 -21.06 3.97 8.79
C ARG A 165 -21.16 4.33 10.27
N PHE A 166 -20.44 5.36 10.71
CA PHE A 166 -20.51 5.83 12.08
C PHE A 166 -21.87 6.44 12.40
N ALA A 167 -22.41 7.27 11.50
CA ALA A 167 -23.75 7.84 11.62
C ALA A 167 -24.84 6.77 11.66
N GLN A 168 -24.75 5.75 10.80
CA GLN A 168 -25.68 4.60 10.80
C GLN A 168 -25.62 3.80 12.10
N ARG A 169 -24.42 3.57 12.65
CA ARG A 169 -24.25 2.90 13.95
C ARG A 169 -24.76 3.73 15.12
N SER A 170 -24.54 5.04 15.10
CA SER A 170 -25.01 5.96 16.14
C SER A 170 -26.54 6.06 16.13
N ALA A 171 -27.17 6.05 14.96
CA ALA A 171 -28.62 6.04 14.82
C ALA A 171 -29.26 4.72 15.29
N ALA A 172 -28.58 3.58 15.10
CA ALA A 172 -29.05 2.27 15.56
C ALA A 172 -28.91 2.07 17.09
N GLY A 173 -28.08 2.85 17.78
CA GLY A 173 -27.83 2.75 19.23
C GLY A 173 -28.80 3.54 20.12
N HIS A 174 -29.72 4.33 19.57
CA HIS A 174 -30.73 5.08 20.33
C HIS A 174 -32.13 4.45 20.29
N GLY A 175 -32.24 3.21 19.82
CA GLY A 175 -33.51 2.46 19.71
C GLY A 175 -33.71 1.34 20.75
N THR A 176 -32.94 1.31 21.84
CA THR A 176 -33.10 0.35 22.96
C THR A 176 -33.43 1.06 24.26
#